data_AF-A0A0Q4QPX4-F1
#
_entry.id   AF-A0A0Q4QPX4-F1
#
_cell.length_a   1.000
_cell.length_b   1.000
_cell.length_c   1.000
_cell.angle_alpha   90.00
_cell.angle_beta   90.00
_cell.angle_gamma   90.00
#
_symmetry.space_group_name_H-M   'P 1'
#
loop_
_entity.id
_entity.type
_entity.pdbx_description
1 polymer ?
#
loop_
_entity_poly.entity_id
_entity_poly.type
_entity_poly.pdbx_seq_one_letter_code
_entity_poly.pdbx_strand_id
1 'polypeptide(L)'
;MQYKRFILFSIVIMALLILLVNTSLFQENAAKAASHYYVRSHYASSEFTFLKIVYDTGHGNYTVTYKDNTEQQFSFTMAPRYFPVFVRYDPLKSPSK
;
A
#
# COMPACT_ATOMS: atom_id res chain seq x y z
N MET A 1 20.06 3.98 38.07
CA MET A 1 18.58 4.13 38.11
C MET A 1 18.00 4.69 36.81
N GLN A 2 18.65 5.64 36.14
CA GLN A 2 18.13 6.29 34.92
C GLN A 2 18.07 5.37 33.69
N TYR A 3 19.06 4.49 33.47
CA TYR A 3 19.07 3.56 32.33
C TYR A 3 17.90 2.57 32.35
N LYS A 4 17.44 2.12 33.53
CA LYS A 4 16.27 1.23 33.65
C LYS A 4 14.99 1.90 33.18
N ARG A 5 14.82 3.19 33.47
CA ARG A 5 13.67 4.00 33.00
C ARG A 5 13.74 4.24 31.49
N PHE A 6 14.94 4.48 30.96
CA PHE A 6 15.14 4.65 29.52
C PHE A 6 14.87 3.36 28.74
N ILE A 7 15.35 2.21 29.24
CA ILE A 7 15.06 0.89 28.63
C ILE A 7 13.56 0.62 28.65
N LEU A 8 12.89 0.84 29.79
CA LEU A 8 11.44 0.67 29.89
C LEU A 8 10.71 1.55 28.87
N PHE A 9 11.10 2.82 28.77
CA PHE A 9 10.53 3.76 27.81
C PHE A 9 10.74 3.32 26.36
N SER A 10 11.94 2.85 26.02
CA SER A 10 12.24 2.30 24.70
C SER A 10 11.39 1.08 24.36
N ILE A 11 11.15 0.18 25.32
CA ILE A 11 10.28 -1.00 25.13
C ILE A 11 8.84 -0.56 24.88
N VAL A 12 8.33 0.40 25.65
CA VAL A 12 6.97 0.92 25.48
C VAL A 12 6.80 1.57 24.11
N ILE A 13 7.77 2.39 23.66
CA ILE A 13 7.75 2.97 22.32
C ILE A 13 7.75 1.88 21.25
N MET A 14 8.62 0.88 21.38
CA MET A 14 8.71 -0.22 20.43
C MET A 14 7.36 -0.98 20.33
N ALA A 15 6.73 -1.27 21.46
CA ALA A 15 5.43 -1.92 21.50
C ALA A 15 4.33 -1.08 20.81
N LEU A 16 4.33 0.24 21.05
CA LEU A 16 3.39 1.17 20.39
C LEU A 16 3.60 1.21 18.87
N LEU A 17 4.85 1.21 18.40
CA LEU A 17 5.16 1.15 16.97
C LEU A 17 4.68 -0.15 16.33
N ILE A 18 4.88 -1.29 16.99
CA ILE A 18 4.39 -2.59 16.50
C ILE A 18 2.86 -2.58 16.39
N LEU A 19 2.16 -2.06 17.40
CA LEU A 19 0.69 -1.93 17.36
C LEU A 19 0.24 -1.04 16.21
N LEU A 20 0.91 0.09 15.98
CA LEU A 20 0.57 1.03 14.91
C LEU A 20 0.70 0.39 13.52
N VAL A 21 1.80 -0.34 13.27
CA VAL A 21 2.04 -1.01 11.99
C VAL A 21 0.98 -2.07 11.69
N ASN A 22 0.38 -2.70 12.70
CA ASN A 22 -0.65 -3.72 12.51
C ASN A 22 -2.06 -3.15 12.26
N THR A 23 -2.24 -1.82 12.31
CA THR A 23 -3.54 -1.19 12.03
C THR A 23 -3.89 -1.24 10.54
N SER A 24 -5.18 -1.39 10.21
CA SER A 24 -5.66 -1.36 8.83
C SER A 24 -5.33 -0.03 8.13
N LEU A 25 -5.42 1.08 8.87
CA LEU A 25 -5.10 2.42 8.37
C LEU A 25 -3.64 2.54 7.92
N PHE A 26 -2.70 2.00 8.68
CA PHE A 26 -1.29 1.99 8.28
C PHE A 26 -1.11 1.18 6.99
N GLN A 27 -1.71 0.00 6.92
CA GLN A 27 -1.57 -0.89 5.77
C GLN A 27 -2.19 -0.33 4.49
N GLU A 28 -3.38 0.28 4.57
CA GLU A 28 -4.02 0.96 3.44
C GLU A 28 -3.19 2.14 2.93
N ASN A 29 -2.65 2.95 3.84
CA ASN A 29 -1.79 4.07 3.46
C ASN A 29 -0.46 3.61 2.87
N ALA A 30 0.13 2.54 3.41
CA ALA A 30 1.34 1.93 2.85
C ALA A 30 1.09 1.37 1.45
N ALA A 31 -0.02 0.64 1.24
CA ALA A 31 -0.42 0.13 -0.05
C ALA A 31 -0.71 1.25 -1.05
N LYS A 32 -1.38 2.33 -0.62
CA LYS A 32 -1.61 3.53 -1.43
C LYS A 32 -0.29 4.19 -1.86
N ALA A 33 0.65 4.37 -0.93
CA ALA A 33 1.96 4.94 -1.24
C ALA A 33 2.75 4.06 -2.23
N ALA A 34 2.78 2.75 -2.00
CA ALA A 34 3.39 1.80 -2.92
C ALA A 34 2.72 1.83 -4.32
N SER A 35 1.39 1.99 -4.37
CA SER A 35 0.65 2.12 -5.62
C SER A 35 1.06 3.36 -6.40
N HIS A 36 1.23 4.50 -5.73
CA HIS A 36 1.64 5.74 -6.36
C HIS A 36 3.05 5.64 -6.93
N TYR A 37 3.95 5.03 -6.16
CA TYR A 37 5.32 4.79 -6.61
C TYR A 37 5.35 3.85 -7.82
N TYR A 38 4.59 2.76 -7.78
CA TYR A 38 4.48 1.83 -8.89
C TYR A 38 3.93 2.52 -10.15
N VAL A 39 2.81 3.23 -10.03
CA VAL A 39 2.20 3.91 -11.17
C VAL A 39 3.13 4.96 -11.75
N ARG A 40 3.80 5.75 -10.91
CA ARG A 40 4.76 6.78 -11.37
C ARG A 40 6.01 6.21 -12.04
N SER A 41 6.44 5.01 -11.63
CA SER A 41 7.63 4.36 -12.19
C SER A 41 7.33 3.58 -13.47
N HIS A 42 6.12 3.04 -13.61
CA HIS A 42 5.75 2.19 -14.74
C HIS A 42 4.90 2.91 -15.79
N TYR A 43 4.18 3.96 -15.39
CA TYR A 43 3.31 4.77 -16.25
C TYR A 43 3.71 6.25 -16.16
N ALA A 44 3.57 6.99 -17.26
CA ALA A 44 3.79 8.44 -17.23
C ALA A 44 2.77 9.07 -16.27
N SER A 45 3.24 9.55 -15.10
CA SER A 45 2.36 9.94 -13.98
C SER A 45 1.36 11.05 -14.31
N SER A 46 1.57 11.80 -15.38
CA SER A 46 0.65 12.84 -15.87
C SER A 46 -0.67 12.30 -16.40
N GLU A 47 -0.77 10.99 -16.61
CA GLU A 47 -1.95 10.39 -17.21
C GLU A 47 -2.87 9.74 -16.20
N PHE A 48 -2.43 9.44 -14.97
CA PHE A 48 -3.20 8.63 -14.01
C PHE A 48 -3.47 9.35 -12.69
N THR A 49 -4.76 9.48 -12.35
CA THR A 49 -5.24 10.03 -11.08
C THR A 49 -5.74 8.91 -10.18
N PHE A 50 -5.26 8.86 -8.93
CA PHE A 50 -5.74 7.90 -7.94
C PHE A 50 -7.23 8.12 -7.62
N LEU A 51 -8.02 7.05 -7.65
CA LEU A 51 -9.44 7.08 -7.27
C LEU A 51 -9.66 6.46 -5.89
N LYS A 52 -9.30 5.18 -5.75
CA LYS A 52 -9.57 4.42 -4.53
C LYS A 52 -8.66 3.22 -4.37
N ILE A 53 -8.56 2.77 -3.13
CA ILE A 53 -7.98 1.48 -2.74
C ILE A 53 -9.03 0.73 -1.92
N VAL A 54 -9.22 -0.55 -2.19
CA VAL A 54 -10.18 -1.40 -1.48
C VAL A 54 -9.46 -2.68 -1.07
N TYR A 55 -9.54 -3.03 0.21
CA TYR A 55 -9.07 -4.33 0.69
C TYR A 55 -10.14 -5.39 0.46
N ASP A 56 -9.81 -6.43 -0.29
CA ASP A 56 -10.65 -7.60 -0.47
C ASP A 56 -10.29 -8.65 0.59
N THR A 57 -11.21 -8.87 1.54
CA THR A 57 -11.04 -9.86 2.61
C THR A 57 -11.07 -11.30 2.11
N GLY A 58 -11.73 -11.59 0.99
CA GLY A 58 -11.83 -12.92 0.39
C GLY A 58 -10.54 -13.35 -0.31
N HIS A 59 -9.85 -12.42 -0.97
CA HIS A 59 -8.60 -12.71 -1.69
C HIS A 59 -7.33 -12.29 -0.94
N GLY A 60 -7.46 -11.56 0.17
CA GLY A 60 -6.33 -11.09 0.97
C GLY A 60 -5.46 -10.04 0.29
N ASN A 61 -6.02 -9.33 -0.70
CA ASN A 61 -5.29 -8.39 -1.55
C ASN A 61 -5.98 -7.03 -1.56
N TYR A 62 -5.23 -6.00 -1.92
CA TYR A 62 -5.78 -4.69 -2.24
C TYR A 62 -6.09 -4.61 -3.74
N THR A 63 -7.22 -4.03 -4.08
CA THR A 63 -7.52 -3.56 -5.43
C THR A 63 -7.36 -2.06 -5.45
N VAL A 64 -6.48 -1.55 -6.30
CA VAL A 64 -6.25 -0.12 -6.47
C VAL A 64 -6.78 0.31 -7.82
N THR A 65 -7.53 1.40 -7.84
CA THR A 65 -8.12 1.97 -9.05
C THR A 65 -7.56 3.36 -9.30
N TYR A 66 -7.08 3.57 -10.52
CA TYR A 66 -6.73 4.87 -11.07
C TYR A 66 -7.67 5.19 -12.23
N LYS A 67 -7.84 6.47 -12.55
CA LYS A 67 -8.46 6.93 -13.79
C LYS A 67 -7.43 7.61 -14.67
N ASP A 68 -7.58 7.48 -15.97
CA ASP A 68 -6.78 8.24 -16.92
C ASP A 68 -7.41 9.61 -17.25
N ASN A 69 -6.74 10.39 -18.10
CA ASN A 69 -7.22 11.68 -18.60
C ASN A 69 -8.48 11.57 -19.50
N THR A 70 -8.79 10.38 -20.01
CA THR A 70 -10.00 10.08 -20.79
C THR A 70 -11.14 9.51 -19.94
N GLU A 71 -10.99 9.57 -18.61
CA GLU A 71 -11.89 9.00 -17.60
C GLU A 71 -11.98 7.46 -17.60
N GLN A 72 -11.14 6.76 -18.36
CA GLN A 72 -11.09 5.31 -18.29
C GLN A 72 -10.45 4.87 -16.98
N GLN A 73 -11.09 3.92 -16.32
CA GLN A 73 -10.61 3.38 -15.06
C GLN A 73 -9.76 2.14 -15.31
N PHE A 74 -8.59 2.14 -14.70
CA PHE A 74 -7.70 0.99 -14.66
C PHE A 74 -7.53 0.55 -13.22
N SER A 75 -7.69 -0.76 -12.98
CA SER A 75 -7.49 -1.35 -11.66
C SER A 75 -6.46 -2.46 -11.69
N PHE A 76 -5.63 -2.52 -10.65
CA PHE A 76 -4.62 -3.54 -10.46
C PHE A 76 -4.65 -4.07 -9.03
N THR A 77 -4.06 -5.25 -8.84
CA THR A 77 -4.05 -5.95 -7.57
C THR A 77 -2.70 -5.80 -6.89
N MET A 78 -2.72 -5.45 -5.60
CA MET A 78 -1.56 -5.36 -4.74
C MET A 78 -1.64 -6.38 -3.61
N ALA A 79 -0.51 -6.99 -3.28
CA ALA A 79 -0.39 -7.98 -2.23
C ALA A 79 1.03 -7.94 -1.64
N PRO A 80 1.23 -8.44 -0.41
CA PRO A 80 0.23 -8.92 0.56
C PRO A 80 -0.49 -7.77 1.31
N ARG A 81 -1.43 -8.10 2.21
CA ARG A 81 -2.11 -7.11 3.09
C ARG A 81 -1.14 -6.27 3.91
N TYR A 82 -0.08 -6.90 4.41
CA TYR A 82 0.86 -6.25 5.33
C TYR A 82 2.10 -5.77 4.57
N PHE A 83 2.62 -4.61 4.96
CA PHE A 83 3.87 -4.09 4.45
C PHE A 83 5.01 -5.11 4.62
N PRO A 84 5.88 -5.29 3.63
CA PRO A 84 5.92 -4.57 2.36
C PRO A 84 4.87 -5.04 1.35
N VAL A 85 4.17 -4.08 0.72
CA VAL A 85 3.08 -4.32 -0.26
C VAL A 85 3.60 -4.07 -1.68
N PHE A 86 3.33 -5.00 -2.60
CA PHE A 86 3.79 -4.96 -3.99
C PHE A 86 2.64 -5.13 -4.98
N VAL A 87 2.85 -4.80 -6.25
CA VAL A 87 1.90 -5.13 -7.31
C VAL A 87 2.00 -6.62 -7.63
N ARG A 88 0.87 -7.31 -7.49
CA ARG A 88 0.75 -8.75 -7.77
C ARG A 88 0.26 -9.02 -9.18
N TYR A 89 -0.70 -8.23 -9.65
CA TYR A 89 -1.27 -8.36 -10.98
C TYR A 89 -1.59 -6.99 -11.54
N ASP A 90 -1.17 -6.76 -12.77
CA ASP A 90 -1.38 -5.52 -13.52
C ASP A 90 -1.91 -5.89 -14.92
N PRO A 91 -3.19 -5.61 -15.21
CA PRO A 91 -3.78 -5.96 -16.51
C PRO A 91 -3.18 -5.18 -17.69
N LEU A 92 -2.60 -4.00 -17.48
CA LEU A 92 -1.97 -3.21 -18.55
C LEU A 92 -0.55 -3.69 -18.84
N LYS A 93 0.10 -4.34 -17.88
CA LYS A 93 1.43 -4.94 -18.03
C LYS A 93 1.39 -6.38 -18.56
N SER A 94 0.23 -7.05 -18.52
CA SER A 94 0.14 -8.45 -18.94
C SER A 94 0.53 -8.57 -20.42
N PRO A 95 1.52 -9.43 -20.77
CA PRO A 95 1.89 -9.61 -22.16
C PRO A 95 0.69 -10.22 -22.86
N SER A 96 0.14 -9.51 -23.84
CA SER A 96 -0.63 -10.17 -24.88
C SER A 96 0.32 -11.09 -25.63
N LYS A 97 0.37 -12.37 -25.23
CA LYS A 97 0.57 -13.57 -26.05
C LYS A 97 0.71 -14.82 -25.19
#